data_AF-A0A3L6J7L1-F1
#
_entry.id   AF-A0A3L6J7L1-F1
#
_cell.length_a   1.000
_cell.length_b   1.000
_cell.length_c   1.000
_cell.angle_alpha   90.00
_cell.angle_beta   90.00
_cell.angle_gamma   90.00
#
_symmetry.space_group_name_H-M   'P 1'
#
loop_
_entity.id
_entity.type
_entity.pdbx_description
1 polymer ?
#
loop_
_entity_poly.entity_id
_entity_poly.type
_entity_poly.pdbx_seq_one_letter_code
_entity_poly.pdbx_strand_id
1 'polypeptide(L)'
;MKLKSIAYSVYLVLSILVSMSVASVPAMLLMFLLFHNVDPLLDTVGWPFAPVRLFVQSTLGPFLPEFVPEKLWFIILFVPSLAICYGIFLGILALMFKGSRRLLPHFDDGYYTVESEQWLTYEYYESYYVIFAHFTSFFSVFLDTKPRHTLFGAKIGKNTIVGNGRLFNPERTVIGSNCFFGYNAIMSGHVYEGDRLYLKTVRIGNNVTVGANAVILAGANIGDNVIVGANTVVPKDRAIPPNTIWINGKAIPKKPEVIVALQSQGAIDSHIVVNGSVTDKADDPSTKPSGSQ
;
A
#
# COMPACT_ATOMS: atom_id res chain seq x y z
N MET A 1 -29.14 10.25 17.64
CA MET A 1 -28.33 9.92 16.43
C MET A 1 -28.56 10.99 15.37
N LYS A 2 -27.55 11.79 15.00
CA LYS A 2 -27.71 12.91 14.07
C LYS A 2 -28.09 12.37 12.67
N LEU A 3 -29.09 12.94 12.00
CA LEU A 3 -29.60 12.53 10.67
C LEU A 3 -28.48 12.29 9.64
N LYS A 4 -27.41 13.09 9.68
CA LYS A 4 -26.23 12.97 8.82
C LYS A 4 -25.45 11.66 9.02
N SER A 5 -25.35 11.15 10.25
CA SER A 5 -24.70 9.86 10.55
C SER A 5 -25.43 8.69 9.89
N ILE A 6 -26.76 8.71 9.94
CA ILE A 6 -27.60 7.74 9.22
C ILE A 6 -27.37 7.88 7.72
N ALA A 7 -27.36 9.11 7.19
CA ALA A 7 -27.16 9.35 5.76
C ALA A 7 -25.81 8.81 5.25
N TYR A 8 -24.70 9.02 5.98
CA TYR A 8 -23.39 8.47 5.59
C TYR A 8 -23.34 6.96 5.63
N SER A 9 -23.92 6.36 6.67
CA SER A 9 -23.99 4.89 6.81
C SER A 9 -24.84 4.28 5.70
N VAL A 10 -26.01 4.87 5.42
CA VAL A 10 -26.89 4.47 4.32
C VAL A 10 -26.19 4.61 2.98
N TYR A 11 -25.49 5.72 2.74
CA TYR A 11 -24.74 5.90 1.50
C TYR A 11 -23.64 4.86 1.33
N LEU A 12 -22.85 4.57 2.39
CA LEU A 12 -21.81 3.54 2.35
C LEU A 12 -22.42 2.18 1.98
N VAL A 13 -23.49 1.76 2.65
CA VAL A 13 -24.17 0.49 2.37
C VAL A 13 -24.74 0.46 0.95
N LEU A 14 -25.47 1.50 0.55
CA LEU A 14 -26.02 1.62 -0.80
C LEU A 14 -24.93 1.60 -1.86
N SER A 15 -23.77 2.19 -1.60
CA SER A 15 -22.67 2.16 -2.56
C SER A 15 -22.13 0.77 -2.79
N ILE A 16 -22.06 -0.07 -1.75
CA ILE A 16 -21.63 -1.46 -1.88
C ILE A 16 -22.69 -2.23 -2.66
N LEU A 17 -23.97 -2.08 -2.28
CA LEU A 17 -25.08 -2.77 -2.95
C LEU A 17 -25.19 -2.38 -4.43
N VAL A 18 -25.10 -1.09 -4.75
CA VAL A 18 -25.12 -0.57 -6.13
C VAL A 18 -23.90 -1.05 -6.90
N SER A 19 -22.70 -0.99 -6.31
CA SER A 19 -21.49 -1.48 -6.96
C SER A 19 -21.59 -2.97 -7.29
N MET A 20 -22.12 -3.79 -6.37
CA MET A 20 -22.35 -5.22 -6.61
C MET A 20 -23.41 -5.47 -7.70
N SER A 21 -24.51 -4.72 -7.66
CA SER A 21 -25.62 -4.87 -8.60
C SER A 21 -25.22 -4.45 -10.02
N VAL A 22 -24.47 -3.36 -10.15
CA VAL A 22 -23.99 -2.91 -11.46
C VAL A 22 -22.88 -3.82 -11.97
N ALA A 23 -22.02 -4.36 -11.12
CA ALA A 23 -21.00 -5.32 -11.53
C ALA A 23 -21.57 -6.68 -11.94
N SER A 24 -22.72 -7.09 -11.39
CA SER A 24 -23.36 -8.36 -11.76
C SER A 24 -24.03 -8.33 -13.13
N VAL A 25 -24.47 -7.17 -13.62
CA VAL A 25 -25.11 -7.06 -14.95
C VAL A 25 -24.18 -7.47 -16.09
N PRO A 26 -22.96 -6.90 -16.23
CA PRO A 26 -21.97 -7.39 -17.20
C PRO A 26 -21.59 -8.87 -16.97
N ALA A 27 -21.55 -9.33 -15.71
CA ALA A 27 -21.26 -10.73 -15.39
C ALA A 27 -22.29 -11.68 -16.00
N MET A 28 -23.58 -11.39 -15.77
CA MET A 28 -24.69 -12.17 -16.28
C MET A 28 -24.73 -12.15 -17.80
N LEU A 29 -24.50 -10.98 -18.41
CA LEU A 29 -24.43 -10.84 -19.87
C LEU A 29 -23.26 -11.60 -20.49
N LEU A 30 -22.06 -11.50 -19.90
CA LEU A 30 -20.88 -12.24 -20.34
C LEU A 30 -21.12 -13.75 -20.23
N MET A 31 -21.65 -14.21 -19.10
CA MET A 31 -21.96 -15.62 -18.89
C MET A 31 -22.98 -16.11 -19.92
N PHE A 32 -24.05 -15.35 -20.15
CA PHE A 32 -25.05 -15.64 -21.18
C PHE A 32 -24.42 -15.76 -22.57
N LEU A 33 -23.56 -14.82 -22.95
CA LEU A 33 -22.84 -14.85 -24.23
C LEU A 33 -21.93 -16.08 -24.34
N LEU A 34 -21.17 -16.41 -23.29
CA LEU A 34 -20.30 -17.59 -23.30
C LEU A 34 -21.11 -18.88 -23.50
N PHE A 35 -22.23 -19.04 -22.80
CA PHE A 35 -23.09 -20.23 -22.94
C PHE A 35 -23.67 -20.41 -24.35
N HIS A 36 -23.93 -19.32 -25.08
CA HIS A 36 -24.49 -19.38 -26.44
C HIS A 36 -23.43 -19.56 -27.52
N ASN A 37 -22.20 -19.09 -27.30
CA ASN A 37 -21.19 -18.99 -28.36
C ASN A 37 -20.01 -19.94 -28.20
N VAL A 38 -19.73 -20.45 -26.99
CA VAL A 38 -18.53 -21.29 -26.77
C VAL A 38 -18.71 -22.68 -27.36
N ASP A 39 -19.81 -23.38 -27.13
CA ASP A 39 -19.97 -24.75 -27.67
C ASP A 39 -19.86 -24.80 -29.22
N PRO A 40 -20.57 -23.95 -30.00
CA PRO A 40 -20.44 -23.94 -31.45
C PRO A 40 -19.00 -23.63 -31.92
N LEU A 41 -18.31 -22.75 -31.20
CA LEU A 41 -16.90 -22.43 -31.49
C LEU A 41 -16.00 -23.64 -31.23
N LEU A 42 -16.18 -24.32 -30.09
CA LEU A 42 -15.37 -25.48 -29.74
C LEU A 42 -15.62 -26.68 -30.64
N ASP A 43 -16.85 -26.85 -31.12
CA ASP A 43 -17.19 -27.88 -32.09
C ASP A 43 -16.54 -27.63 -33.46
N THR A 44 -16.30 -26.34 -33.81
CA THR A 44 -15.65 -25.96 -35.07
C THR A 44 -14.13 -26.12 -35.03
N VAL A 45 -13.50 -25.71 -33.92
CA VAL A 45 -12.03 -25.65 -33.79
C VAL A 45 -11.45 -26.93 -33.14
N GLY A 46 -12.33 -27.74 -32.54
CA GLY A 46 -11.96 -28.93 -31.76
C GLY A 46 -11.53 -28.56 -30.34
N TRP A 47 -12.15 -29.16 -29.33
CA TRP A 47 -11.82 -28.88 -27.93
C TRP A 47 -10.45 -29.48 -27.55
N PRO A 48 -9.40 -28.69 -27.29
CA PRO A 48 -8.05 -29.20 -27.02
C PRO A 48 -7.95 -30.01 -25.72
N PHE A 49 -8.95 -29.88 -24.84
CA PHE A 49 -9.04 -30.61 -23.58
C PHE A 49 -10.04 -31.77 -23.63
N ALA A 50 -10.42 -32.25 -24.83
CA ALA A 50 -11.27 -33.43 -24.98
C ALA A 50 -10.76 -34.68 -24.24
N PRO A 51 -9.44 -35.01 -24.23
CA PRO A 51 -8.94 -36.14 -23.44
C PRO A 51 -9.18 -35.99 -21.94
N VAL A 52 -9.03 -34.76 -21.41
CA VAL A 52 -9.32 -34.45 -20.00
C VAL A 52 -10.81 -34.61 -19.71
N ARG A 53 -11.68 -34.16 -20.61
CA ARG A 53 -13.13 -34.35 -20.48
C ARG A 53 -13.51 -35.82 -20.38
N LEU A 54 -12.99 -36.64 -21.29
CA LEU A 54 -13.27 -38.08 -21.33
C LEU A 54 -12.70 -38.80 -20.09
N PHE A 55 -11.51 -38.43 -19.64
CA PHE A 55 -10.91 -38.95 -18.41
C PHE A 55 -11.75 -38.62 -17.17
N VAL A 56 -12.18 -37.36 -17.03
CA VAL A 56 -13.04 -36.92 -15.92
C VAL A 56 -14.40 -37.65 -15.97
N GLN A 57 -15.02 -37.78 -17.14
CA GLN A 57 -16.29 -38.50 -17.29
C GLN A 57 -16.17 -39.98 -16.97
N SER A 58 -15.13 -40.66 -17.45
CA SER A 58 -14.92 -42.10 -17.20
C SER A 58 -14.56 -42.40 -15.74
N THR A 59 -13.82 -41.50 -15.08
CA THR A 59 -13.35 -41.71 -13.71
C THR A 59 -14.37 -41.28 -12.67
N LEU A 60 -14.95 -40.08 -12.82
CA LEU A 60 -15.85 -39.48 -11.83
C LEU A 60 -17.32 -39.64 -12.18
N GLY A 61 -17.68 -39.75 -13.46
CA GLY A 61 -19.08 -39.86 -13.91
C GLY A 61 -19.86 -41.02 -13.26
N PRO A 62 -19.28 -42.22 -13.06
CA PRO A 62 -19.97 -43.31 -12.38
C PRO A 62 -20.28 -43.05 -10.90
N PHE A 63 -19.52 -42.16 -10.24
CA PHE A 63 -19.63 -41.90 -8.80
C PHE A 63 -20.31 -40.58 -8.47
N LEU A 64 -20.14 -39.57 -9.34
CA LEU A 64 -20.60 -38.20 -9.16
C LEU A 64 -21.11 -37.61 -10.49
N PRO A 65 -22.15 -38.20 -11.10
CA PRO A 65 -22.65 -37.78 -12.41
C PRO A 65 -23.10 -36.31 -12.43
N GLU A 66 -23.63 -35.80 -11.32
CA GLU A 66 -24.06 -34.40 -11.18
C GLU A 66 -22.89 -33.40 -11.10
N PHE A 67 -21.69 -33.85 -10.73
CA PHE A 67 -20.50 -32.99 -10.57
C PHE A 67 -19.51 -33.08 -11.73
N VAL A 68 -19.81 -33.85 -12.78
CA VAL A 68 -19.03 -33.85 -14.03
C VAL A 68 -19.75 -32.96 -15.04
N PRO A 69 -19.50 -31.64 -15.04
CA PRO A 69 -20.15 -30.75 -15.98
C PRO A 69 -19.78 -31.15 -17.40
N GLU A 70 -20.80 -31.31 -18.25
CA GLU A 70 -20.59 -31.54 -19.68
C GLU A 70 -19.74 -30.43 -20.31
N LYS A 71 -19.81 -29.23 -19.74
CA LYS A 71 -19.13 -28.00 -20.16
C LYS A 71 -17.93 -27.70 -19.27
N LEU A 72 -16.90 -28.54 -19.28
CA LEU A 72 -15.65 -28.29 -18.54
C LEU A 72 -14.97 -26.96 -18.89
N TRP A 73 -15.18 -26.45 -20.10
CA TRP A 73 -14.73 -25.11 -20.50
C TRP A 73 -15.31 -24.00 -19.61
N PHE A 74 -16.52 -24.21 -19.06
CA PHE A 74 -17.17 -23.24 -18.18
C PHE A 74 -16.31 -22.98 -16.95
N ILE A 75 -15.79 -24.02 -16.31
CA ILE A 75 -14.90 -23.88 -15.14
C ILE A 75 -13.66 -23.06 -15.49
N ILE A 76 -13.08 -23.30 -16.67
CA ILE A 76 -11.87 -22.60 -17.14
C ILE A 76 -12.14 -21.11 -17.36
N LEU A 77 -13.28 -20.76 -17.97
CA LEU A 77 -13.64 -19.36 -18.26
C LEU A 77 -14.34 -18.65 -17.10
N PHE A 78 -14.92 -19.39 -16.16
CA PHE A 78 -15.65 -18.85 -15.01
C PHE A 78 -14.73 -18.05 -14.10
N VAL A 79 -13.53 -18.55 -13.80
CA VAL A 79 -12.57 -17.86 -12.92
C VAL A 79 -12.10 -16.52 -13.53
N PRO A 80 -11.62 -16.45 -14.78
CA PRO A 80 -11.32 -15.18 -15.45
C PRO A 80 -12.53 -14.23 -15.52
N SER A 81 -13.73 -14.76 -15.80
CA SER A 81 -14.95 -13.96 -15.87
C SER A 81 -15.28 -13.34 -14.52
N LEU A 82 -15.20 -14.11 -13.43
CA LEU A 82 -15.37 -13.60 -12.06
C LEU A 82 -14.34 -12.52 -11.74
N ALA A 83 -13.08 -12.70 -12.13
CA ALA A 83 -12.03 -11.69 -11.91
C ALA A 83 -12.34 -10.37 -12.62
N ILE A 84 -12.87 -10.41 -13.86
CA ILE A 84 -13.31 -9.22 -14.60
C ILE A 84 -14.46 -8.52 -13.85
N CYS A 85 -15.47 -9.28 -13.44
CA CYS A 85 -16.63 -8.75 -12.73
C CYS A 85 -16.22 -8.12 -11.40
N TYR A 86 -15.28 -8.76 -10.71
CA TYR A 86 -14.70 -8.24 -9.48
C TYR A 86 -13.93 -6.92 -9.72
N GLY A 87 -13.17 -6.83 -10.81
CA GLY A 87 -12.53 -5.59 -11.23
C GLY A 87 -13.53 -4.46 -11.49
N ILE A 88 -14.66 -4.76 -12.15
CA ILE A 88 -15.75 -3.80 -12.37
C ILE A 88 -16.34 -3.34 -11.04
N PHE A 89 -16.63 -4.28 -10.12
CA PHE A 89 -17.12 -3.97 -8.77
C PHE A 89 -16.19 -3.00 -8.04
N LEU A 90 -14.90 -3.32 -7.98
CA LEU A 90 -13.89 -2.45 -7.34
C LEU A 90 -13.81 -1.08 -8.02
N GLY A 91 -13.89 -1.04 -9.34
CA GLY A 91 -13.89 0.20 -10.14
C GLY A 91 -15.08 1.09 -9.80
N ILE A 92 -16.29 0.53 -9.75
CA ILE A 92 -17.50 1.28 -9.41
C ILE A 92 -17.45 1.75 -7.96
N LEU A 93 -17.02 0.89 -7.03
CA LEU A 93 -16.90 1.27 -5.62
C LEU A 93 -15.92 2.44 -5.44
N ALA A 94 -14.78 2.41 -6.14
CA ALA A 94 -13.83 3.52 -6.17
C ALA A 94 -14.40 4.80 -6.81
N LEU A 95 -15.20 4.66 -7.88
CA LEU A 95 -15.88 5.79 -8.52
C LEU A 95 -16.91 6.43 -7.60
N MET A 96 -17.71 5.63 -6.89
CA MET A 96 -18.69 6.12 -5.91
C MET A 96 -18.01 6.86 -4.76
N PHE A 97 -16.91 6.31 -4.24
CA PHE A 97 -16.09 7.00 -3.24
C PHE A 97 -15.53 8.35 -3.76
N LYS A 98 -14.97 8.37 -4.98
CA LYS A 98 -14.49 9.62 -5.58
C LYS A 98 -15.63 10.63 -5.81
N GLY A 99 -16.82 10.14 -6.17
CA GLY A 99 -18.02 10.95 -6.34
C GLY A 99 -18.47 11.57 -5.02
N SER A 100 -18.54 10.78 -3.95
CA SER A 100 -18.93 11.29 -2.62
C SER A 100 -17.93 12.31 -2.08
N ARG A 101 -16.63 12.11 -2.30
CA ARG A 101 -15.58 13.06 -1.92
C ARG A 101 -15.71 14.44 -2.57
N ARG A 102 -16.39 14.55 -3.73
CA ARG A 102 -16.65 15.86 -4.38
C ARG A 102 -17.81 16.60 -3.75
N LEU A 103 -18.75 15.87 -3.13
CA LEU A 103 -19.95 16.43 -2.50
C LEU A 103 -19.73 16.74 -1.02
N LEU A 104 -18.81 16.02 -0.38
CA LEU A 104 -18.50 16.19 1.03
C LEU A 104 -17.50 17.33 1.26
N PRO A 105 -17.68 18.11 2.33
CA PRO A 105 -16.76 19.20 2.66
C PRO A 105 -15.36 18.66 3.00
N HIS A 106 -14.35 19.43 2.60
CA HIS A 106 -12.98 19.21 3.06
C HIS A 106 -12.80 19.96 4.37
N PHE A 107 -12.12 19.33 5.33
CA PHE A 107 -11.85 19.94 6.63
C PHE A 107 -10.37 20.26 6.78
N ASP A 108 -10.10 21.40 7.40
CA ASP A 108 -8.75 21.84 7.72
C ASP A 108 -8.06 20.90 8.72
N ASP A 109 -6.80 21.19 9.01
CA ASP A 109 -6.08 20.51 10.09
C ASP A 109 -6.49 21.13 11.43
N GLY A 110 -6.79 20.33 12.45
CA GLY A 110 -7.21 20.83 13.75
C GLY A 110 -7.91 19.83 14.65
N TYR A 111 -8.49 20.35 15.73
CA TYR A 111 -9.29 19.60 16.69
C TYR A 111 -10.78 19.68 16.34
N TYR A 112 -11.44 18.54 16.41
CA TYR A 112 -12.88 18.38 16.22
C TYR A 112 -13.47 17.62 17.40
N THR A 113 -14.70 17.93 17.81
CA THR A 113 -15.37 17.15 18.86
C THR A 113 -15.82 15.80 18.31
N VAL A 114 -15.74 14.76 19.13
CA VAL A 114 -16.41 13.48 18.85
C VAL A 114 -17.90 13.78 18.76
N GLU A 115 -18.60 13.22 17.76
CA GLU A 115 -19.98 13.56 17.33
C GLU A 115 -20.14 14.80 16.43
N SER A 116 -19.10 15.55 16.13
CA SER A 116 -19.17 16.60 15.13
C SER A 116 -19.41 16.04 13.71
N GLU A 117 -19.87 16.87 12.78
CA GLU A 117 -20.02 16.47 11.38
C GLU A 117 -18.67 16.09 10.74
N GLN A 118 -17.60 16.72 11.21
CA GLN A 118 -16.22 16.47 10.83
C GLN A 118 -15.79 15.07 11.22
N TRP A 119 -16.07 14.68 12.47
CA TRP A 119 -15.82 13.32 12.95
C TRP A 119 -16.58 12.28 12.11
N LEU A 120 -17.88 12.51 11.86
CA LEU A 120 -18.70 11.59 11.06
C LEU A 120 -18.17 11.42 9.62
N THR A 121 -17.70 12.50 9.01
CA THR A 121 -17.15 12.44 7.65
C THR A 121 -15.79 11.75 7.62
N TYR A 122 -14.97 11.97 8.66
CA TYR A 122 -13.72 11.24 8.86
C TYR A 122 -13.97 9.73 8.97
N GLU A 123 -14.90 9.29 9.83
CA GLU A 123 -15.24 7.88 10.03
C GLU A 123 -15.76 7.25 8.74
N TYR A 124 -16.54 8.01 7.96
CA TYR A 124 -17.01 7.60 6.65
C TYR A 124 -15.85 7.34 5.67
N TYR A 125 -14.86 8.24 5.60
CA TYR A 125 -13.68 8.05 4.75
C TYR A 125 -12.82 6.87 5.19
N GLU A 126 -12.60 6.74 6.50
CA GLU A 126 -11.84 5.64 7.07
C GLU A 126 -12.53 4.29 6.77
N SER A 127 -13.85 4.22 7.00
CA SER A 127 -14.65 3.03 6.72
C SER A 127 -14.52 2.60 5.27
N TYR A 128 -14.65 3.54 4.32
CA TYR A 128 -14.46 3.24 2.89
C TYR A 128 -13.07 2.70 2.58
N TYR A 129 -12.04 3.33 3.12
CA TYR A 129 -10.65 2.95 2.88
C TYR A 129 -10.33 1.56 3.46
N VAL A 130 -10.83 1.24 4.66
CA VAL A 130 -10.68 -0.06 5.31
C VAL A 130 -11.47 -1.14 4.55
N ILE A 131 -12.75 -0.89 4.22
CA ILE A 131 -13.60 -1.85 3.49
C ILE A 131 -13.03 -2.13 2.09
N PHE A 132 -12.57 -1.09 1.39
CA PHE A 132 -11.94 -1.28 0.09
C PHE A 132 -10.70 -2.18 0.18
N ALA A 133 -9.88 -2.02 1.23
CA ALA A 133 -8.74 -2.88 1.48
C ALA A 133 -9.14 -4.36 1.60
N HIS A 134 -10.22 -4.65 2.34
CA HIS A 134 -10.75 -6.02 2.50
C HIS A 134 -11.13 -6.63 1.15
N PHE A 135 -11.81 -5.88 0.29
CA PHE A 135 -12.13 -6.34 -1.06
C PHE A 135 -10.86 -6.49 -1.92
N THR A 136 -9.87 -5.61 -1.82
CA THR A 136 -8.65 -5.73 -2.65
C THR A 136 -7.63 -6.75 -2.16
N SER A 137 -7.81 -7.34 -0.97
CA SER A 137 -6.83 -8.23 -0.33
C SER A 137 -6.41 -9.43 -1.18
N PHE A 138 -7.32 -9.99 -1.99
CA PHE A 138 -7.01 -11.05 -2.95
C PHE A 138 -6.00 -10.63 -4.04
N PHE A 139 -5.90 -9.33 -4.32
CA PHE A 139 -4.98 -8.72 -5.28
C PHE A 139 -3.87 -7.91 -4.58
N SER A 140 -3.56 -8.27 -3.34
CA SER A 140 -2.71 -7.50 -2.41
C SER A 140 -1.36 -7.09 -2.99
N VAL A 141 -0.73 -7.94 -3.81
CA VAL A 141 0.54 -7.64 -4.50
C VAL A 141 0.47 -6.33 -5.29
N PHE A 142 -0.67 -6.04 -5.92
CA PHE A 142 -0.84 -4.87 -6.79
C PHE A 142 -1.64 -3.75 -6.12
N LEU A 143 -2.72 -4.11 -5.41
CA LEU A 143 -3.68 -3.14 -4.89
C LEU A 143 -3.49 -2.83 -3.41
N ASP A 144 -2.88 -3.70 -2.60
CA ASP A 144 -2.64 -3.40 -1.17
C ASP A 144 -1.32 -2.66 -0.94
N THR A 145 -0.96 -1.79 -1.88
CA THR A 145 0.29 -1.03 -1.87
C THR A 145 0.01 0.43 -2.24
N LYS A 146 1.01 1.13 -2.77
CA LYS A 146 0.93 2.54 -3.18
C LYS A 146 -0.33 2.91 -4.00
N PRO A 147 -0.80 2.12 -4.99
CA PRO A 147 -1.95 2.51 -5.82
C PRO A 147 -3.24 2.76 -5.02
N ARG A 148 -3.55 1.92 -4.02
CA ARG A 148 -4.72 2.12 -3.16
C ARG A 148 -4.59 3.36 -2.29
N HIS A 149 -3.45 3.56 -1.63
CA HIS A 149 -3.27 4.78 -0.82
C HIS A 149 -3.44 6.05 -1.67
N THR A 150 -2.88 6.07 -2.89
CA THR A 150 -3.02 7.21 -3.80
C THR A 150 -4.44 7.36 -4.34
N LEU A 151 -5.16 6.27 -4.61
CA LEU A 151 -6.57 6.30 -4.99
C LEU A 151 -7.43 7.04 -3.94
N PHE A 152 -7.10 6.87 -2.67
CA PHE A 152 -7.79 7.50 -1.54
C PHE A 152 -7.21 8.86 -1.12
N GLY A 153 -6.19 9.37 -1.82
CA GLY A 153 -5.71 10.75 -1.68
C GLY A 153 -4.27 10.92 -1.17
N ALA A 154 -3.57 9.82 -0.86
CA ALA A 154 -2.17 9.91 -0.43
C ALA A 154 -1.26 10.38 -1.56
N LYS A 155 -0.39 11.34 -1.25
CA LYS A 155 0.64 11.82 -2.16
C LYS A 155 1.92 11.05 -1.84
N ILE A 156 2.30 10.12 -2.71
CA ILE A 156 3.45 9.22 -2.48
C ILE A 156 4.45 9.34 -3.64
N GLY A 157 5.69 9.71 -3.33
CA GLY A 157 6.79 9.88 -4.28
C GLY A 157 7.24 8.59 -4.97
N LYS A 158 8.16 8.72 -5.93
CA LYS A 158 8.66 7.58 -6.73
C LYS A 158 9.51 6.64 -5.84
N ASN A 159 9.58 5.36 -6.20
CA ASN A 159 10.38 4.35 -5.50
C ASN A 159 10.12 4.26 -3.99
N THR A 160 8.90 4.59 -3.56
CA THR A 160 8.49 4.53 -2.15
C THR A 160 7.61 3.31 -1.91
N ILE A 161 7.97 2.52 -0.89
CA ILE A 161 7.31 1.27 -0.53
C ILE A 161 6.64 1.42 0.83
N VAL A 162 5.30 1.46 0.82
CA VAL A 162 4.45 1.54 2.03
C VAL A 162 3.83 0.17 2.36
N GLY A 163 3.87 -0.81 1.45
CA GLY A 163 3.09 -2.06 1.52
C GLY A 163 3.35 -2.98 2.72
N ASN A 164 4.42 -2.76 3.49
CA ASN A 164 4.65 -3.48 4.74
C ASN A 164 4.11 -2.74 5.98
N GLY A 165 3.80 -1.44 5.85
CA GLY A 165 3.23 -0.61 6.91
C GLY A 165 1.70 -0.47 6.81
N ARG A 166 1.11 0.10 7.85
CA ARG A 166 -0.31 0.44 7.96
C ARG A 166 -0.47 1.95 7.87
N LEU A 167 -1.10 2.40 6.79
CA LEU A 167 -1.40 3.81 6.57
C LEU A 167 -2.87 4.05 6.87
N PHE A 168 -3.16 5.07 7.68
CA PHE A 168 -4.49 5.62 7.94
C PHE A 168 -4.56 7.06 7.40
N ASN A 169 -5.76 7.51 7.02
CA ASN A 169 -5.99 8.84 6.44
C ASN A 169 -5.09 9.17 5.24
N PRO A 170 -5.23 8.42 4.13
CA PRO A 170 -4.50 8.71 2.89
C PRO A 170 -4.67 10.15 2.43
N GLU A 171 -5.85 10.75 2.56
CA GLU A 171 -6.12 12.15 2.24
C GLU A 171 -5.29 13.16 3.06
N ARG A 172 -4.69 12.74 4.17
CA ARG A 172 -3.80 13.53 5.05
C ARG A 172 -2.37 12.99 5.07
N THR A 173 -1.95 12.30 4.01
CA THR A 173 -0.63 11.68 3.91
C THR A 173 0.17 12.26 2.75
N VAL A 174 1.39 12.75 3.05
CA VAL A 174 2.38 13.16 2.06
C VAL A 174 3.70 12.47 2.35
N ILE A 175 4.19 11.66 1.40
CA ILE A 175 5.45 10.91 1.48
C ILE A 175 6.30 11.24 0.26
N GLY A 176 7.56 11.59 0.48
CA GLY A 176 8.56 11.80 -0.57
C GLY A 176 8.93 10.53 -1.34
N SER A 177 10.01 10.64 -2.10
CA SER A 177 10.55 9.56 -2.93
C SER A 177 11.60 8.75 -2.19
N ASN A 178 11.79 7.49 -2.60
CA ASN A 178 12.77 6.54 -2.05
C ASN A 178 12.57 6.25 -0.55
N CYS A 179 11.31 6.20 -0.09
CA CYS A 179 11.01 5.91 1.32
C CYS A 179 10.62 4.44 1.52
N PHE A 180 11.01 3.87 2.65
CA PHE A 180 10.74 2.47 2.98
C PHE A 180 10.09 2.36 4.34
N PHE A 181 8.97 1.64 4.39
CA PHE A 181 8.25 1.37 5.63
C PHE A 181 8.48 -0.09 6.03
N GLY A 182 8.93 -0.28 7.26
CA GLY A 182 9.09 -1.58 7.88
C GLY A 182 7.74 -2.23 8.18
N TYR A 183 7.80 -3.53 8.46
CA TYR A 183 6.61 -4.32 8.76
C TYR A 183 5.84 -3.73 9.94
N ASN A 184 4.52 -3.59 9.78
CA ASN A 184 3.59 -3.08 10.78
C ASN A 184 3.95 -1.66 11.31
N ALA A 185 4.71 -0.87 10.55
CA ALA A 185 4.87 0.55 10.83
C ALA A 185 3.53 1.26 10.63
N ILE A 186 3.04 1.97 11.63
CA ILE A 186 1.77 2.69 11.59
C ILE A 186 2.03 4.16 11.25
N MET A 187 1.26 4.71 10.32
CA MET A 187 1.19 6.14 10.09
C MET A 187 -0.26 6.59 10.12
N SER A 188 -0.55 7.55 10.98
CA SER A 188 -1.91 8.05 11.19
C SER A 188 -2.00 9.56 11.02
N GLY A 189 -2.95 10.01 10.21
CA GLY A 189 -3.35 11.42 10.12
C GLY A 189 -4.32 11.86 11.21
N HIS A 190 -4.67 10.96 12.14
CA HIS A 190 -5.57 11.23 13.25
C HIS A 190 -5.01 10.76 14.61
N VAL A 191 -5.48 11.39 15.69
CA VAL A 191 -5.28 10.96 17.08
C VAL A 191 -6.55 11.28 17.86
N TYR A 192 -7.03 10.35 18.69
CA TYR A 192 -8.09 10.62 19.66
C TYR A 192 -7.49 11.13 20.97
N GLU A 193 -7.96 12.27 21.45
CA GLU A 193 -7.52 12.92 22.69
C GLU A 193 -8.73 13.30 23.53
N GLY A 194 -9.09 12.42 24.48
CA GLY A 194 -10.30 12.59 25.28
C GLY A 194 -11.55 12.50 24.41
N ASP A 195 -12.33 13.59 24.37
CA ASP A 195 -13.56 13.76 23.58
C ASP A 195 -13.31 14.47 22.24
N ARG A 196 -12.06 14.58 21.81
CA ARG A 196 -11.67 15.29 20.58
C ARG A 196 -10.90 14.38 19.63
N LEU A 197 -11.20 14.54 18.35
CA LEU A 197 -10.44 14.02 17.22
C LEU A 197 -9.46 15.10 16.75
N TYR A 198 -8.16 14.82 16.81
CA TYR A 198 -7.13 15.64 16.19
C TYR A 198 -6.83 15.12 14.80
N LEU A 199 -7.02 15.94 13.77
CA LEU A 199 -6.70 15.61 12.38
C LEU A 199 -5.61 16.53 11.87
N LYS A 200 -4.52 15.96 11.37
CA LYS A 200 -3.46 16.76 10.75
C LYS A 200 -2.61 15.99 9.78
N THR A 201 -2.27 16.65 8.67
CA THR A 201 -1.45 16.08 7.61
C THR A 201 -0.07 15.63 8.12
N VAL A 202 0.27 14.36 7.89
CA VAL A 202 1.63 13.82 8.11
C VAL A 202 2.46 14.06 6.86
N ARG A 203 3.68 14.59 7.05
CA ARG A 203 4.62 14.89 5.98
C ARG A 203 5.93 14.14 6.21
N ILE A 204 6.36 13.40 5.20
CA ILE A 204 7.61 12.65 5.19
C ILE A 204 8.41 13.07 3.97
N GLY A 205 9.66 13.46 4.19
CA GLY A 205 10.61 13.84 3.17
C GLY A 205 11.04 12.68 2.27
N ASN A 206 12.14 12.88 1.55
CA ASN A 206 12.76 11.89 0.66
C ASN A 206 13.77 11.03 1.42
N ASN A 207 14.01 9.82 0.91
CA ASN A 207 15.01 8.89 1.44
C ASN A 207 14.82 8.55 2.92
N VAL A 208 13.56 8.47 3.37
CA VAL A 208 13.22 8.17 4.77
C VAL A 208 13.00 6.67 4.95
N THR A 209 13.63 6.09 5.96
CA THR A 209 13.37 4.72 6.38
C THR A 209 12.58 4.73 7.68
N VAL A 210 11.42 4.08 7.69
CA VAL A 210 10.60 3.89 8.89
C VAL A 210 10.76 2.45 9.36
N GLY A 211 11.28 2.27 10.57
CA GLY A 211 11.51 0.95 11.16
C GLY A 211 10.22 0.17 11.41
N ALA A 212 10.35 -1.15 11.52
CA ALA A 212 9.21 -2.03 11.83
C ALA A 212 8.54 -1.63 13.15
N ASN A 213 7.20 -1.74 13.21
CA ASN A 213 6.38 -1.36 14.36
C ASN A 213 6.55 0.10 14.84
N ALA A 214 7.19 0.98 14.07
CA ALA A 214 7.22 2.40 14.42
C ALA A 214 5.82 3.01 14.25
N VAL A 215 5.48 4.00 15.08
CA VAL A 215 4.20 4.71 15.02
C VAL A 215 4.45 6.18 14.75
N ILE A 216 3.88 6.70 13.66
CA ILE A 216 3.96 8.10 13.26
C ILE A 216 2.57 8.72 13.44
N LEU A 217 2.46 9.69 14.35
CA LEU A 217 1.19 10.33 14.71
C LEU A 217 0.90 11.60 13.89
N ALA A 218 -0.35 12.05 13.98
CA ALA A 218 -0.89 13.16 13.20
C ALA A 218 -0.03 14.43 13.29
N GLY A 219 0.18 15.07 12.14
CA GLY A 219 0.95 16.31 12.05
C GLY A 219 2.47 16.18 12.16
N ALA A 220 3.01 14.97 12.27
CA ALA A 220 4.45 14.76 12.20
C ALA A 220 5.03 15.29 10.88
N ASN A 221 6.20 15.92 10.96
CA ASN A 221 6.95 16.43 9.83
C ASN A 221 8.38 15.88 9.87
N ILE A 222 8.65 14.89 9.01
CA ILE A 222 9.93 14.16 8.98
C ILE A 222 10.75 14.67 7.80
N GLY A 223 11.94 15.22 8.09
CA GLY A 223 12.86 15.71 7.07
C GLY A 223 13.48 14.62 6.20
N ASP A 224 14.24 15.05 5.20
CA ASP A 224 14.92 14.15 4.26
C ASP A 224 16.03 13.32 4.95
N ASN A 225 16.30 12.13 4.41
CA ASN A 225 17.37 11.23 4.87
C ASN A 225 17.27 10.83 6.35
N VAL A 226 16.04 10.73 6.87
CA VAL A 226 15.78 10.33 8.26
C VAL A 226 15.61 8.81 8.38
N ILE A 227 16.13 8.24 9.47
CA ILE A 227 15.81 6.88 9.89
C ILE A 227 14.96 6.95 11.16
N VAL A 228 13.70 6.53 11.08
CA VAL A 228 12.86 6.30 12.27
C VAL A 228 13.12 4.89 12.77
N GLY A 229 13.57 4.74 14.01
CA GLY A 229 13.90 3.43 14.56
C GLY A 229 12.68 2.53 14.73
N ALA A 230 12.91 1.22 14.73
CA ALA A 230 11.87 0.22 14.99
C ALA A 230 11.31 0.35 16.43
N ASN A 231 10.02 0.03 16.60
CA ASN A 231 9.29 0.17 17.87
C ASN A 231 9.35 1.58 18.50
N THR A 232 9.55 2.63 17.70
CA THR A 232 9.56 4.02 18.20
C THR A 232 8.25 4.73 17.89
N VAL A 233 7.96 5.78 18.65
CA VAL A 233 6.83 6.68 18.36
C VAL A 233 7.37 8.04 17.94
N VAL A 234 6.88 8.58 16.83
CA VAL A 234 7.00 9.98 16.46
C VAL A 234 5.73 10.68 16.95
N PRO A 235 5.82 11.52 18.00
CA PRO A 235 4.64 12.17 18.59
C PRO A 235 3.92 13.08 17.60
N LYS A 236 2.67 13.42 17.94
CA LYS A 236 1.88 14.40 17.18
C LYS A 236 2.65 15.72 17.04
N ASP A 237 2.52 16.37 15.90
CA ASP A 237 3.16 17.66 15.58
C ASP A 237 4.70 17.66 15.68
N ARG A 238 5.34 16.50 15.79
CA ARG A 238 6.78 16.43 15.96
C ARG A 238 7.48 16.72 14.62
N ALA A 239 8.35 17.72 14.62
CA ALA A 239 9.32 17.94 13.55
C ALA A 239 10.60 17.14 13.81
N ILE A 240 11.00 16.32 12.83
CA ILE A 240 12.26 15.57 12.85
C ILE A 240 13.21 16.20 11.84
N PRO A 241 14.38 16.72 12.27
CA PRO A 241 15.31 17.37 11.37
C PRO A 241 15.89 16.37 10.35
N PRO A 242 16.21 16.83 9.13
CA PRO A 242 16.88 16.01 8.11
C PRO A 242 18.20 15.40 8.60
N ASN A 243 18.65 14.33 7.96
CA ASN A 243 19.93 13.65 8.23
C ASN A 243 20.08 13.19 9.70
N THR A 244 18.97 12.75 10.31
CA THR A 244 18.98 12.23 11.68
C THR A 244 18.37 10.84 11.80
N ILE A 245 18.64 10.21 12.93
CA ILE A 245 18.04 8.95 13.36
C ILE A 245 17.12 9.28 14.53
N TRP A 246 15.83 8.99 14.41
CA TRP A 246 14.85 9.13 15.49
C TRP A 246 14.76 7.83 16.29
N ILE A 247 15.26 7.86 17.53
CA ILE A 247 15.16 6.75 18.48
C ILE A 247 14.96 7.28 19.90
N ASN A 248 14.22 6.55 20.73
CA ASN A 248 14.00 6.90 22.15
C ASN A 248 13.54 8.35 22.37
N GLY A 249 12.68 8.87 21.47
CA GLY A 249 12.15 10.24 21.54
C GLY A 249 13.16 11.35 21.22
N LYS A 250 14.33 11.01 20.65
CA LYS A 250 15.39 11.97 20.31
C LYS A 250 15.85 11.79 18.87
N ALA A 251 16.21 12.92 18.25
CA ALA A 251 16.87 12.94 16.96
C ALA A 251 18.39 12.96 17.17
N ILE A 252 19.09 11.97 16.61
CA ILE A 252 20.54 11.82 16.69
C ILE A 252 21.12 12.06 15.30
N PRO A 253 22.17 12.87 15.12
CA PRO A 253 22.79 13.07 13.80
C PRO A 253 23.23 11.74 13.17
N LYS A 254 22.92 11.53 11.89
CA LYS A 254 23.42 10.38 11.14
C LYS A 254 24.93 10.55 10.94
N LYS A 255 25.73 9.51 11.24
CA LYS A 255 27.15 9.52 10.88
C LYS A 255 27.28 9.56 9.34
N PRO A 256 28.28 10.25 8.78
CA PRO A 256 28.54 10.21 7.35
C PRO A 256 28.70 8.75 6.89
N GLU A 257 28.04 8.37 5.81
CA GLU A 257 28.27 7.07 5.18
C GLU A 257 29.69 7.06 4.62
N VAL A 258 30.54 6.18 5.17
CA VAL A 258 31.84 5.88 4.58
C VAL A 258 31.58 4.87 3.47
N ILE A 259 31.54 5.34 2.23
CA ILE A 259 31.47 4.45 1.07
C ILE A 259 32.87 3.85 0.90
N VAL A 260 33.06 2.64 1.42
CA VAL A 260 34.21 1.83 1.05
C VAL A 260 33.95 1.32 -0.36
N ALA A 261 34.56 1.95 -1.35
CA ALA A 261 34.59 1.43 -2.69
C ALA A 261 35.27 0.06 -2.65
N LEU A 262 34.49 -1.02 -2.79
CA LEU A 262 35.03 -2.34 -3.05
C LEU A 262 35.61 -2.31 -4.46
N GLN A 263 36.89 -1.92 -4.57
CA GLN A 263 37.65 -2.17 -5.78
C GLN A 263 37.68 -3.68 -5.98
N SER A 264 37.09 -4.13 -7.09
CA SER A 264 37.25 -5.49 -7.60
C SER A 264 38.73 -5.81 -7.66
N GLN A 265 39.11 -6.90 -6.99
CA GLN A 265 40.50 -7.33 -6.79
C GLN A 265 41.36 -7.20 -8.06
N GLY A 266 42.39 -6.36 -7.94
CA GLY A 266 43.44 -6.14 -8.90
C GLY A 266 44.39 -5.07 -8.37
N ALA A 267 45.25 -5.46 -7.43
CA ALA A 267 46.20 -4.65 -6.66
C ALA A 267 45.63 -3.88 -5.45
N ILE A 268 46.36 -4.01 -4.34
CA ILE A 268 46.02 -3.56 -3.00
C ILE A 268 46.58 -2.14 -2.85
N ASP A 269 45.71 -1.15 -2.74
CA ASP A 269 45.98 0.12 -2.05
C ASP A 269 44.64 0.77 -1.66
N SER A 270 44.26 0.63 -0.39
CA SER A 270 43.02 1.19 0.13
C SER A 270 43.19 2.69 0.42
N HIS A 271 42.73 3.54 -0.49
CA HIS A 271 42.57 4.97 -0.22
C HIS A 271 41.17 5.26 0.33
N ILE A 272 41.10 5.92 1.49
CA ILE A 272 39.85 6.42 2.09
C ILE A 272 39.47 7.69 1.33
N VAL A 273 38.40 7.65 0.55
CA VAL A 273 37.85 8.85 -0.10
C VAL A 273 36.78 9.46 0.80
N VAL A 274 37.12 10.57 1.46
CA VAL A 274 36.15 11.42 2.15
C VAL A 274 35.92 12.66 1.29
N ASN A 275 34.70 12.85 0.78
CA ASN A 275 34.25 14.04 0.05
C ASN A 275 35.30 14.72 -0.85
N GLY A 276 35.54 14.14 -2.02
CA GLY A 276 36.01 14.87 -3.20
C GLY A 276 37.41 15.50 -3.15
N SER A 277 38.24 15.20 -2.15
CA SER A 277 39.66 15.56 -2.16
C SER A 277 40.50 14.40 -1.65
N VAL A 278 41.44 13.97 -2.49
CA VAL A 278 42.46 12.97 -2.15
C VAL A 278 43.46 13.67 -1.26
N THR A 279 43.54 13.29 0.01
CA THR A 279 44.67 13.65 0.87
C THR A 279 45.66 12.48 0.86
N ASP A 280 46.86 12.73 0.37
CA ASP A 280 47.95 11.75 0.34
C ASP A 280 48.47 11.38 1.74
N LYS A 281 49.00 10.16 1.79
CA LYS A 281 49.48 9.34 2.92
C LYS A 281 50.10 10.09 4.11
N ALA A 282 49.74 9.61 5.31
CA ALA A 282 50.52 9.80 6.53
C ALA A 282 51.75 8.87 6.52
N ASP A 283 52.91 9.43 6.90
CA ASP A 283 54.19 8.72 7.02
C ASP A 283 54.16 7.61 8.09
N ASP A 284 54.69 6.45 7.72
CA ASP A 284 54.86 5.25 8.56
C ASP A 284 56.11 5.39 9.47
N PRO A 285 55.99 5.27 10.81
CA PRO A 285 57.10 5.44 11.74
C PRO A 285 57.99 4.19 11.93
N SER A 286 58.19 3.36 10.90
CA SER A 286 58.86 2.05 11.03
C SER A 286 60.19 1.87 10.27
N THR A 287 60.99 2.92 10.09
CA THR A 287 62.38 2.77 9.59
C THR A 287 63.42 3.30 10.58
N LYS A 288 63.95 2.39 11.42
CA LYS A 288 65.30 2.55 12.01
C LYS A 288 66.34 2.03 11.03
N PRO A 289 67.44 2.75 10.78
CA PRO A 289 68.69 2.13 10.35
C PRO A 289 69.58 1.86 11.57
N SER A 290 70.05 0.62 11.67
CA SER A 290 71.22 0.20 12.47
C SER A 290 72.46 1.01 12.09
N GLY A 291 73.27 1.41 13.07
CA GLY A 291 74.38 2.34 12.89
C GLY A 291 75.69 1.75 12.34
N SER A 292 76.67 2.65 12.18
CA SER A 292 78.10 2.38 12.31
C SER A 292 78.90 3.70 12.32
N GLN A 293 79.81 3.78 13.29
CA GLN A 293 80.84 4.80 13.58
C GLN A 293 80.41 6.04 14.36
#